data_AF-A0A436ZRQ8-F1
#
_entry.id   AF-A0A436ZRQ8-F1
#
_cell.length_a   1.000
_cell.length_b   1.000
_cell.length_c   1.000
_cell.angle_alpha   90.00
_cell.angle_beta   90.00
_cell.angle_gamma   90.00
#
_symmetry.space_group_name_H-M   'P 1'
#
loop_
_entity.id
_entity.type
_entity.pdbx_description
1 polymer ?
#
loop_
_entity_poly.entity_id
_entity_poly.type
_entity_poly.pdbx_seq_one_letter_code
_entity_poly.pdbx_strand_id
1 'polypeptide(L)'
;MARRRASTPNPSQTSNSSHSTNLPSTATSSTNMECSALNEDASFCHKSLLRNDQRLCTDHRREYQGLYGRYKALHDEFDNIKLDVRFRGSPGSAQSNIWKKNISEKISKGEEAARLRSQVNRRFFSQNLGSKSGQNSQSQADLNHVREILKLECEVGILKRDLEAWNQKEQAFQEAKQAQEAMGIERARIAQLREDERRARISQDIRDYEIARETRYRISLSLNQLPEPPIVAALQDISSLFVLPFLFITIHFIYSFFSAGASEPGQAPEPGAVHEPGSSWLKYLLDSPVTIVIADYLSKIFWWGRIFFFVAWFLLALAISLMKAAVEEDREMVKNRIRNA
;
A
#
# COMPACT_ATOMS: atom_id res chain seq x y z
N MET A 1 -4.88 -78.93 9.98
CA MET A 1 -4.07 -80.09 10.44
C MET A 1 -3.93 -80.02 11.95
N ALA A 2 -4.54 -80.98 12.64
CA ALA A 2 -4.62 -81.05 14.09
C ALA A 2 -3.42 -81.79 14.68
N ARG A 3 -2.88 -81.32 15.81
CA ARG A 3 -2.10 -82.17 16.72
C ARG A 3 -2.37 -81.79 18.17
N ARG A 4 -3.34 -82.50 18.75
CA ARG A 4 -3.44 -82.76 20.19
C ARG A 4 -2.26 -83.64 20.60
N ARG A 5 -1.65 -83.37 21.75
CA ARG A 5 -1.10 -84.44 22.61
C ARG A 5 -1.37 -84.13 24.06
N ALA A 6 -1.88 -85.16 24.70
CA ALA A 6 -2.35 -85.20 26.07
C ALA A 6 -1.20 -85.52 27.05
N SER A 7 -1.49 -85.11 28.28
CA SER A 7 -1.00 -85.45 29.60
C SER A 7 -0.36 -86.83 29.83
N THR A 8 0.65 -86.85 30.69
CA THR A 8 0.81 -87.85 31.76
C THR A 8 1.41 -87.18 33.01
N PRO A 9 0.79 -87.32 34.20
CA PRO A 9 1.42 -87.04 35.49
C PRO A 9 2.03 -88.33 36.05
N ASN A 10 3.11 -88.22 36.85
CA ASN A 10 3.56 -89.32 37.69
C ASN A 10 3.89 -88.82 39.11
N PRO A 11 3.45 -89.51 40.18
CA PRO A 11 3.56 -89.03 41.54
C PRO A 11 4.76 -89.64 42.30
N SER A 12 5.23 -88.87 43.29
CA SER A 12 5.75 -89.31 44.59
C SER A 12 6.84 -90.38 44.66
N GLN A 13 8.06 -89.96 44.99
CA GLN A 13 8.91 -90.70 45.93
C GLN A 13 9.42 -89.76 47.02
N THR A 14 8.81 -89.91 48.19
CA THR A 14 9.32 -89.58 49.51
C THR A 14 10.59 -90.39 49.79
N SER A 15 11.68 -89.71 50.10
CA SER A 15 12.76 -90.27 50.91
C SER A 15 13.16 -89.23 51.94
N ASN A 16 12.62 -89.42 53.15
CA ASN A 16 13.15 -88.82 54.35
C ASN A 16 14.53 -89.43 54.61
N SER A 17 15.58 -88.61 54.57
CA SER A 17 16.80 -88.92 55.32
C SER A 17 17.12 -87.73 56.23
N SER A 18 16.94 -88.00 57.51
CA SER A 18 17.36 -87.18 58.63
C SER A 18 18.84 -87.42 58.88
N HIS A 19 19.69 -86.54 58.37
CA HIS A 19 21.05 -86.38 58.89
C HIS A 19 21.32 -84.92 59.19
N SER A 20 21.14 -84.62 60.48
CA SER A 20 21.72 -83.48 61.16
C SER A 20 23.23 -83.70 61.20
N THR A 21 23.98 -82.88 60.48
CA THR A 21 25.42 -82.75 60.67
C THR A 21 25.72 -81.26 60.76
N ASN A 22 25.85 -80.81 62.00
CA ASN A 22 26.43 -79.51 62.35
C ASN A 22 27.86 -79.47 61.77
N LEU A 23 28.08 -78.63 60.75
CA LEU A 23 29.40 -78.12 60.44
C LEU A 23 29.37 -76.60 60.21
N PRO A 24 30.45 -75.91 60.59
CA PRO A 24 30.46 -74.49 60.85
C PRO A 24 30.67 -73.67 59.57
N SER A 25 29.87 -72.61 59.46
CA SER A 25 30.25 -71.28 58.99
C SER A 25 31.54 -71.16 58.18
N THR A 26 31.51 -71.56 56.91
CA THR A 26 32.25 -70.84 55.87
C THR A 26 31.32 -69.80 55.30
N ALA A 27 31.43 -68.58 55.82
CA ALA A 27 30.87 -67.39 55.21
C ALA A 27 31.44 -67.25 53.79
N THR A 28 30.78 -67.85 52.81
CA THR A 28 30.79 -67.34 51.46
C THR A 28 30.23 -65.94 51.58
N SER A 29 31.08 -64.94 51.34
CA SER A 29 30.65 -63.59 51.00
C SER A 29 29.73 -63.71 49.78
N SER A 30 28.45 -63.98 50.00
CA SER A 30 27.42 -63.82 48.99
C SER A 30 27.32 -62.32 48.80
N THR A 31 28.11 -61.78 47.87
CA THR A 31 27.83 -60.47 47.30
C THR A 31 26.39 -60.54 46.80
N ASN A 32 25.46 -60.01 47.60
CA ASN A 32 24.08 -59.81 47.19
C ASN A 32 24.15 -58.88 46.00
N MET A 33 24.06 -59.47 44.80
CA MET A 33 24.01 -58.74 43.56
C MET A 33 22.66 -58.04 43.53
N GLU A 34 22.63 -56.73 43.80
CA GLU A 34 21.42 -55.92 43.76
C GLU A 34 21.18 -55.36 42.35
N CYS A 35 19.91 -55.13 42.03
CA CYS A 35 19.50 -54.50 40.77
C CYS A 35 20.11 -53.10 40.62
N SER A 36 20.78 -52.84 39.49
CA SER A 36 21.38 -51.54 39.19
C SER A 36 20.38 -50.52 38.59
N ALA A 37 19.08 -50.68 38.80
CA ALA A 37 18.07 -49.73 38.34
C ALA A 37 17.73 -48.72 39.44
N LEU A 38 17.31 -47.52 39.02
CA LEU A 38 16.59 -46.59 39.87
C LEU A 38 15.07 -46.73 39.65
N ASN A 39 14.35 -46.61 40.76
CA ASN A 39 12.90 -46.43 40.76
C ASN A 39 12.54 -45.05 40.20
N GLU A 40 11.24 -44.78 40.02
CA GLU A 40 10.77 -43.52 39.43
C GLU A 40 11.18 -42.27 40.21
N ASP A 41 11.20 -42.41 41.54
CA ASP A 41 11.63 -41.42 42.54
C ASP A 41 13.17 -41.28 42.65
N ALA A 42 13.92 -41.96 41.77
CA ALA A 42 15.37 -42.02 41.77
C ALA A 42 16.00 -42.78 42.97
N SER A 43 15.21 -43.54 43.74
CA SER A 43 15.75 -44.44 44.76
C SER A 43 16.36 -45.72 44.14
N PHE A 44 17.34 -46.32 44.81
CA PHE A 44 17.97 -47.56 44.36
C PHE A 44 17.02 -48.76 44.51
N CYS A 45 17.07 -49.69 43.56
CA CYS A 45 16.35 -50.95 43.68
C CYS A 45 17.17 -51.99 44.46
N HIS A 46 16.69 -52.37 45.65
CA HIS A 46 17.34 -53.39 46.49
C HIS A 46 16.93 -54.84 46.18
N LYS A 47 16.32 -55.10 45.01
CA LYS A 47 15.95 -56.48 44.63
C LYS A 47 17.21 -57.26 44.23
N SER A 48 17.39 -58.43 44.82
CA SER A 48 18.48 -59.34 44.48
C SER A 48 18.32 -59.91 43.06
N LEU A 49 19.44 -60.10 42.39
CA LEU A 49 19.54 -60.66 41.05
C LEU A 49 19.59 -62.19 41.11
N LEU A 50 18.92 -62.85 40.16
CA LEU A 50 18.87 -64.31 40.08
C LEU A 50 20.15 -64.91 39.46
N ARG A 51 20.93 -64.11 38.73
CA ARG A 51 22.16 -64.53 38.04
C ARG A 51 23.20 -63.41 38.03
N ASN A 52 24.47 -63.81 38.05
CA ASN A 52 25.61 -62.89 38.10
C ASN A 52 25.85 -62.10 36.80
N ASP A 53 25.27 -62.53 35.68
CA ASP A 53 25.35 -61.85 34.38
C ASP A 53 24.29 -60.75 34.21
N GLN A 54 23.30 -60.68 35.11
CA GLN A 54 22.21 -59.72 35.04
C GLN A 54 22.59 -58.43 35.73
N ARG A 55 22.27 -57.29 35.09
CA ARG A 55 22.35 -55.96 35.73
C ARG A 55 21.02 -55.52 36.35
N LEU A 56 19.90 -55.97 35.76
CA LEU A 56 18.55 -55.54 36.11
C LEU A 56 17.73 -56.73 36.62
N CYS A 57 16.89 -56.51 37.63
CA CYS A 57 15.89 -57.51 38.04
C CYS A 57 14.85 -57.74 36.93
N THR A 58 14.08 -58.82 37.03
CA THR A 58 13.07 -59.19 36.01
C THR A 58 12.01 -58.12 35.78
N ASP A 59 11.64 -57.37 36.81
CA ASP A 59 10.64 -56.31 36.72
C ASP A 59 11.22 -55.07 36.01
N HIS A 60 12.38 -54.58 36.45
CA HIS A 60 13.08 -53.47 35.80
C HIS A 60 13.52 -53.79 34.36
N ARG A 61 13.82 -55.05 34.06
CA ARG A 61 14.08 -55.50 32.68
C ARG A 61 12.83 -55.35 31.80
N ARG A 62 11.66 -55.78 32.29
CA ARG A 62 10.38 -55.63 31.57
C ARG A 62 10.03 -54.16 31.40
N GLU A 63 10.25 -53.36 32.43
CA GLU A 63 10.01 -51.92 32.39
C GLU A 63 10.94 -51.20 31.41
N TYR A 64 12.24 -51.51 31.42
CA TYR A 64 13.19 -51.01 30.44
C TYR A 64 12.74 -51.31 29.01
N GLN A 65 12.35 -52.57 28.73
CA GLN A 65 11.84 -52.97 27.42
C GLN A 65 10.59 -52.18 27.02
N GLY A 66 9.65 -51.96 27.95
CA GLY A 66 8.43 -51.19 27.70
C GLY A 66 8.69 -49.70 27.47
N LEU A 67 9.56 -49.07 28.27
CA LEU A 67 9.93 -47.66 28.12
C LEU A 67 10.74 -47.43 26.84
N TYR A 68 11.73 -48.27 26.58
CA TYR A 68 12.56 -48.16 25.38
C TYR A 68 11.76 -48.47 24.10
N GLY A 69 10.84 -49.42 24.15
CA GLY A 69 9.90 -49.71 23.05
C GLY A 69 9.00 -48.51 22.74
N ARG A 70 8.43 -47.86 23.76
CA ARG A 70 7.64 -46.62 23.59
C ARG A 70 8.48 -45.47 23.03
N TYR A 71 9.69 -45.28 23.55
CA TYR A 71 10.63 -44.29 23.00
C TYR A 71 10.89 -44.53 21.51
N LYS A 72 11.19 -45.78 21.10
CA LYS A 72 11.44 -46.09 19.69
C LYS A 72 10.23 -45.79 18.82
N ALA A 73 9.04 -46.22 19.23
CA ALA A 73 7.82 -45.94 18.46
C ALA A 73 7.60 -44.43 18.27
N LEU A 74 7.74 -43.64 19.33
CA LEU A 74 7.60 -42.17 19.25
C LEU A 74 8.72 -41.51 18.43
N HIS A 75 9.95 -42.02 18.53
CA HIS A 75 11.06 -41.54 17.72
C HIS A 75 10.83 -41.82 16.22
N ASP A 76 10.35 -43.01 15.89
CA ASP A 76 10.01 -43.37 14.51
C ASP A 76 8.86 -42.48 14.00
N GLU A 77 7.84 -42.23 14.81
CA GLU A 77 6.78 -41.28 14.47
C GLU A 77 7.29 -39.85 14.28
N PHE A 78 8.21 -39.41 15.13
CA PHE A 78 8.88 -38.12 14.99
C PHE A 78 9.63 -38.03 13.66
N ASP A 79 10.44 -39.04 13.33
CA ASP A 79 11.22 -39.09 12.08
C ASP A 79 10.34 -39.17 10.83
N ASN A 80 9.20 -39.86 10.91
CA ASN A 80 8.26 -40.02 9.81
C ASN A 80 7.51 -38.73 9.44
N ILE A 81 7.42 -37.75 10.35
CA ILE A 81 6.85 -36.44 10.03
C ILE A 81 7.87 -35.65 9.21
N LYS A 82 7.70 -35.68 7.87
CA LYS A 82 8.52 -34.89 6.94
C LYS A 82 8.01 -33.45 6.91
N LEU A 83 8.88 -32.52 7.29
CA LEU A 83 8.63 -31.09 7.18
C LEU A 83 9.43 -30.53 6.00
N ASP A 84 8.83 -29.61 5.26
CA ASP A 84 9.56 -28.80 4.30
C ASP A 84 10.47 -27.81 5.05
N VAL A 85 11.79 -27.91 4.80
CA VAL A 85 12.85 -27.13 5.46
C VAL A 85 12.67 -25.61 5.29
N ARG A 86 11.96 -25.19 4.24
CA ARG A 86 11.59 -23.78 4.02
C ARG A 86 10.17 -23.75 3.47
N PHE A 87 9.20 -23.61 4.36
CA PHE A 87 7.82 -23.38 3.91
C PHE A 87 7.76 -22.07 3.12
N ARG A 88 7.41 -22.16 1.84
CA ARG A 88 7.31 -21.01 0.91
C ARG A 88 5.89 -20.51 0.69
N GLY A 89 4.89 -21.09 1.38
CA GLY A 89 3.50 -20.69 1.20
C GLY A 89 3.19 -19.34 1.82
N SER A 90 2.09 -18.73 1.37
CA SER A 90 1.62 -17.47 1.93
C SER A 90 1.12 -17.65 3.38
N PRO A 91 1.38 -16.67 4.26
CA PRO A 91 0.72 -16.56 5.55
C PRO A 91 -0.81 -16.72 5.41
N GLY A 92 -1.44 -17.44 6.34
CA GLY A 92 -2.89 -17.65 6.40
C GLY A 92 -3.47 -18.67 5.40
N SER A 93 -2.65 -19.24 4.51
CA SER A 93 -3.13 -20.26 3.56
C SER A 93 -3.48 -21.59 4.23
N ALA A 94 -4.33 -22.41 3.59
CA ALA A 94 -4.63 -23.76 4.06
C ALA A 94 -3.36 -24.61 4.24
N GLN A 95 -2.38 -24.44 3.33
CA GLN A 95 -1.10 -25.12 3.40
C GLN A 95 -0.25 -24.64 4.59
N SER A 96 -0.30 -23.36 4.94
CA SER A 96 0.34 -22.79 6.14
C SER A 96 -0.22 -23.42 7.41
N ASN A 97 -1.55 -23.57 7.49
CA ASN A 97 -2.18 -24.21 8.65
C ASN A 97 -1.82 -25.70 8.78
N ILE A 98 -1.76 -26.44 7.66
CA ILE A 98 -1.30 -27.83 7.65
C ILE A 98 0.15 -27.92 8.10
N TRP A 99 1.03 -27.05 7.58
CA TRP A 99 2.43 -27.01 7.99
C TRP A 99 2.58 -26.69 9.48
N LYS A 100 1.85 -25.68 10.01
CA LYS A 100 1.82 -25.35 11.45
C LYS A 100 1.37 -26.53 12.31
N LYS A 101 0.35 -27.27 11.87
CA LYS A 101 -0.12 -28.46 12.58
C LYS A 101 0.96 -29.54 12.60
N ASN A 102 1.59 -29.81 11.46
CA ASN A 102 2.62 -30.84 11.35
C ASN A 102 3.87 -30.51 12.15
N ILE A 103 4.34 -29.25 12.14
CA ILE A 103 5.49 -28.83 12.96
C ILE A 103 5.16 -28.89 14.46
N SER A 104 3.96 -28.50 14.87
CA SER A 104 3.51 -28.61 16.26
C SER A 104 3.42 -30.07 16.71
N GLU A 105 2.90 -30.95 15.87
CA GLU A 105 2.87 -32.40 16.13
C GLU A 105 4.29 -32.97 16.25
N LYS A 106 5.19 -32.60 15.32
CA LYS A 106 6.59 -33.04 15.37
C LYS A 106 7.29 -32.56 16.64
N ILE A 107 7.07 -31.30 17.07
CA ILE A 107 7.58 -30.78 18.34
C ILE A 107 7.08 -31.64 19.51
N SER A 108 5.77 -31.87 19.60
CA SER A 108 5.16 -32.65 20.68
C SER A 108 5.76 -34.06 20.79
N LYS A 109 5.88 -34.77 19.65
CA LYS A 109 6.49 -36.11 19.62
C LYS A 109 7.97 -36.09 19.98
N GLY A 110 8.71 -35.08 19.52
CA GLY A 110 10.13 -34.92 19.85
C GLY A 110 10.37 -34.68 21.34
N GLU A 111 9.54 -33.84 21.97
CA GLU A 111 9.59 -33.60 23.43
C GLU A 111 9.29 -34.86 24.22
N GLU A 112 8.26 -35.62 23.82
CA GLU A 112 7.90 -36.85 24.50
C GLU A 112 8.97 -37.94 24.31
N ALA A 113 9.53 -38.06 23.11
CA ALA A 113 10.64 -38.96 22.83
C ALA A 113 11.89 -38.61 23.68
N ALA A 114 12.26 -37.33 23.77
CA ALA A 114 13.35 -36.86 24.61
C ALA A 114 13.09 -37.16 26.10
N ARG A 115 11.86 -36.92 26.58
CA ARG A 115 11.44 -37.23 27.95
C ARG A 115 11.57 -38.72 28.29
N LEU A 116 11.08 -39.60 27.41
CA LEU A 116 11.19 -41.05 27.61
C LEU A 116 12.64 -41.51 27.56
N ARG A 117 13.43 -40.98 26.62
CA ARG A 117 14.86 -41.31 26.52
C ARG A 117 15.63 -40.86 27.76
N SER A 118 15.31 -39.69 28.31
CA SER A 118 15.85 -39.19 29.57
C SER A 118 15.44 -40.06 30.76
N GLN A 119 14.18 -40.51 30.82
CA GLN A 119 13.72 -41.44 31.85
C GLN A 119 14.46 -42.78 31.77
N VAL A 120 14.65 -43.34 30.57
CA VAL A 120 15.44 -44.56 30.36
C VAL A 120 16.89 -44.36 30.82
N ASN A 121 17.51 -43.25 30.43
CA ASN A 121 18.89 -42.93 30.82
C ASN A 121 19.04 -42.80 32.34
N ARG A 122 18.18 -42.00 32.98
CA ARG A 122 18.17 -41.81 34.44
C ARG A 122 17.94 -43.10 35.20
N ARG A 123 17.05 -43.96 34.72
CA ARG A 123 16.65 -45.14 35.50
C ARG A 123 17.56 -46.34 35.34
N PHE A 124 18.23 -46.47 34.20
CA PHE A 124 18.98 -47.69 33.88
C PHE A 124 20.46 -47.47 33.56
N PHE A 125 20.90 -46.22 33.36
CA PHE A 125 22.25 -45.91 32.87
C PHE A 125 23.00 -44.85 33.71
N SER A 126 22.33 -44.04 34.53
CA SER A 126 23.00 -42.95 35.28
C SER A 126 23.82 -43.38 36.50
N GLN A 127 23.82 -44.66 36.87
CA GLN A 127 24.44 -45.15 38.11
C GLN A 127 25.98 -45.25 38.05
N ASN A 128 26.60 -45.14 36.88
CA ASN A 128 28.08 -45.19 36.74
C ASN A 128 28.80 -43.96 37.33
N LEU A 129 28.08 -42.96 37.84
CA LEU A 129 28.65 -41.72 38.39
C LEU A 129 28.93 -41.78 39.91
N GLY A 130 28.46 -42.81 40.62
CA GLY A 130 28.45 -42.84 42.10
C GLY A 130 29.26 -43.96 42.77
N SER A 131 29.87 -44.88 42.03
CA SER A 131 30.64 -45.97 42.65
C SER A 131 31.99 -45.45 43.16
N LYS A 132 32.20 -45.51 44.48
CA LYS A 132 33.36 -45.00 45.23
C LYS A 132 34.75 -45.55 44.81
N SER A 133 34.85 -46.42 43.80
CA SER A 133 36.14 -46.76 43.18
C SER A 133 36.35 -45.85 41.97
N GLY A 134 37.21 -44.85 42.12
CA GLY A 134 37.51 -43.81 41.12
C GLY A 134 38.02 -44.32 39.77
N GLN A 135 37.13 -44.87 38.94
CA GLN A 135 37.31 -44.98 37.51
C GLN A 135 36.16 -44.27 36.83
N ASN A 136 36.46 -43.07 36.32
CA ASN A 136 35.65 -42.17 35.50
C ASN A 136 35.31 -42.79 34.13
N SER A 137 34.77 -44.01 34.08
CA SER A 137 34.30 -44.60 32.83
C SER A 137 32.77 -44.50 32.79
N GLN A 138 32.28 -43.30 32.49
CA GLN A 138 30.93 -43.16 31.94
C GLN A 138 30.87 -44.08 30.72
N SER A 139 29.97 -45.06 30.72
CA SER A 139 29.99 -46.08 29.68
C SER A 139 29.70 -45.41 28.34
N GLN A 140 30.32 -45.88 27.25
CA GLN A 140 30.07 -45.32 25.91
C GLN A 140 28.58 -45.42 25.52
N ALA A 141 27.85 -46.37 26.12
CA ALA A 141 26.39 -46.43 26.02
C ALA A 141 25.74 -45.19 26.67
N ASP A 142 26.10 -44.83 27.90
CA ASP A 142 25.56 -43.67 28.62
C ASP A 142 25.79 -42.37 27.82
N LEU A 143 26.97 -42.22 27.20
CA LEU A 143 27.28 -41.09 26.33
C LEU A 143 26.39 -41.04 25.07
N ASN A 144 26.09 -42.20 24.47
CA ASN A 144 25.17 -42.28 23.33
C ASN A 144 23.73 -41.96 23.74
N HIS A 145 23.29 -42.38 24.93
CA HIS A 145 21.98 -42.03 25.45
C HIS A 145 21.84 -40.51 25.65
N VAL A 146 22.84 -39.87 26.27
CA VAL A 146 22.87 -38.42 26.47
C VAL A 146 22.93 -37.68 25.13
N ARG A 147 23.77 -38.13 24.19
CA ARG A 147 23.87 -37.52 22.85
C ARG A 147 22.52 -37.51 22.13
N GLU A 148 21.78 -38.62 22.17
CA GLU A 148 20.48 -38.70 21.50
C GLU A 148 19.42 -37.79 22.15
N ILE A 149 19.44 -37.65 23.48
CA ILE A 149 18.57 -36.70 24.19
C ILE A 149 18.88 -35.28 23.72
N LEU A 150 20.15 -34.88 23.75
CA LEU A 150 20.58 -33.54 23.33
C LEU A 150 20.27 -33.26 21.86
N LYS A 151 20.39 -34.28 21.00
CA LYS A 151 20.02 -34.17 19.59
C LYS A 151 18.53 -33.87 19.43
N LEU A 152 17.66 -34.65 20.08
CA LEU A 152 16.20 -34.43 20.05
C LEU A 152 15.83 -33.06 20.62
N GLU A 153 16.41 -32.66 21.76
CA GLU A 153 16.16 -31.36 22.37
C GLU A 153 16.60 -30.19 21.47
N CYS A 154 17.75 -30.33 20.80
CA CYS A 154 18.24 -29.35 19.83
C CYS A 154 17.30 -29.22 18.62
N GLU A 155 16.90 -30.35 18.03
CA GLU A 155 15.97 -30.37 16.89
C GLU A 155 14.61 -29.76 17.26
N VAL A 156 14.03 -30.14 18.41
CA VAL A 156 12.81 -29.53 18.94
C VAL A 156 12.98 -28.03 19.16
N GLY A 157 14.13 -27.60 19.71
CA GLY A 157 14.44 -26.19 19.93
C GLY A 157 14.56 -25.38 18.63
N ILE A 158 15.05 -25.98 17.55
CA ILE A 158 15.04 -25.38 16.21
C ILE A 158 13.59 -25.26 15.71
N LEU A 159 12.82 -26.34 15.76
CA LEU A 159 11.42 -26.35 15.29
C LEU A 159 10.54 -25.33 16.04
N LYS A 160 10.73 -25.16 17.35
CA LYS A 160 10.02 -24.14 18.15
C LYS A 160 10.34 -22.73 17.68
N ARG A 161 11.63 -22.42 17.45
CA ARG A 161 12.05 -21.11 16.94
C ARG A 161 11.51 -20.85 15.53
N ASP A 162 11.49 -21.86 14.67
CA ASP A 162 10.94 -21.75 13.32
C ASP A 162 9.42 -21.49 13.37
N LEU A 163 8.69 -22.18 14.25
CA LEU A 163 7.26 -21.96 14.45
C LEU A 163 6.97 -20.56 15.01
N GLU A 164 7.76 -20.09 15.98
CA GLU A 164 7.64 -18.75 16.55
C GLU A 164 7.91 -17.65 15.51
N ALA A 165 9.01 -17.75 14.78
CA ALA A 165 9.36 -16.81 13.72
C ALA A 165 8.26 -16.75 12.64
N TRP A 166 7.67 -17.91 12.31
CA TRP A 166 6.55 -17.95 11.36
C TRP A 166 5.28 -17.29 11.92
N ASN A 167 4.96 -17.49 13.20
CA ASN A 167 3.83 -16.82 13.85
C ASN A 167 4.01 -15.31 13.91
N GLN A 168 5.21 -14.81 14.20
CA GLN A 168 5.52 -13.38 14.15
C GLN A 168 5.34 -12.81 12.73
N LYS A 169 5.80 -13.53 11.71
CA LYS A 169 5.62 -13.13 10.30
C LYS A 169 4.15 -13.10 9.89
N GLU A 170 3.35 -14.06 10.34
CA GLU A 170 1.91 -14.08 10.13
C GLU A 170 1.24 -12.87 10.78
N GLN A 171 1.57 -12.56 12.03
CA GLN A 171 1.02 -11.40 12.73
C GLN A 171 1.35 -10.10 12.00
N ALA A 172 2.60 -9.90 11.61
CA ALA A 172 3.02 -8.72 10.86
C ALA A 172 2.28 -8.61 9.51
N PHE A 173 2.00 -9.74 8.85
CA PHE A 173 1.20 -9.75 7.62
C PHE A 173 -0.26 -9.33 7.87
N GLN A 174 -0.88 -9.79 8.96
CA GLN A 174 -2.25 -9.38 9.31
C GLN A 174 -2.32 -7.89 9.67
N GLU A 175 -1.34 -7.38 10.43
CA GLU A 175 -1.24 -5.96 10.76
C GLU A 175 -1.07 -5.10 9.49
N ALA A 176 -0.22 -5.52 8.56
CA ALA A 176 -0.04 -4.84 7.27
C ALA A 176 -1.34 -4.83 6.45
N LYS A 177 -2.08 -5.94 6.44
CA LYS A 177 -3.38 -6.04 5.76
C LYS A 177 -4.41 -5.10 6.38
N GLN A 178 -4.53 -5.07 7.71
CA GLN A 178 -5.44 -4.17 8.42
C GLN A 178 -5.07 -2.70 8.17
N ALA A 179 -3.78 -2.36 8.17
CA ALA A 179 -3.31 -1.02 7.84
C ALA A 179 -3.67 -0.62 6.40
N GLN A 180 -3.54 -1.55 5.45
CA GLN A 180 -3.94 -1.31 4.06
C GLN A 180 -5.45 -1.08 3.92
N GLU A 181 -6.27 -1.88 4.61
CA GLU A 181 -7.73 -1.71 4.64
C GLU A 181 -8.12 -0.35 5.27
N ALA A 182 -7.50 0.03 6.39
CA ALA A 182 -7.71 1.31 7.04
C ALA A 182 -7.32 2.50 6.14
N MET A 183 -6.19 2.40 5.43
CA MET A 183 -5.80 3.40 4.43
C MET A 183 -6.81 3.49 3.29
N GLY A 184 -7.39 2.36 2.86
CA GLY A 184 -8.45 2.35 1.86
C GLY A 184 -9.70 3.11 2.32
N ILE A 185 -10.12 2.91 3.57
CA ILE A 185 -11.26 3.61 4.18
C ILE A 185 -10.98 5.12 4.26
N GLU A 186 -9.81 5.52 4.74
CA GLU A 186 -9.46 6.94 4.84
C GLU A 186 -9.35 7.61 3.47
N ARG A 187 -8.83 6.92 2.45
CA ARG A 187 -8.84 7.42 1.07
C ARG A 187 -10.26 7.62 0.55
N ALA A 188 -11.17 6.68 0.82
CA ALA A 188 -12.58 6.81 0.43
C ALA A 188 -13.24 8.00 1.15
N ARG A 189 -12.96 8.18 2.44
CA ARG A 189 -13.45 9.31 3.24
C ARG A 189 -12.97 10.65 2.71
N ILE A 190 -11.68 10.79 2.39
CA ILE A 190 -11.13 12.01 1.79
C ILE A 190 -11.76 12.30 0.42
N ALA A 191 -11.97 11.27 -0.40
CA ALA A 191 -12.63 11.43 -1.70
C ALA A 191 -14.06 11.94 -1.54
N GLN A 192 -14.80 11.41 -0.56
CA GLN A 192 -16.15 11.87 -0.24
C GLN A 192 -16.16 13.33 0.22
N LEU A 193 -15.27 13.71 1.14
CA LEU A 193 -15.15 15.10 1.61
C LEU A 193 -14.86 16.08 0.47
N ARG A 194 -14.00 15.70 -0.48
CA ARG A 194 -13.70 16.52 -1.66
C ARG A 194 -14.91 16.70 -2.57
N GLU A 195 -15.72 15.66 -2.73
CA GLU A 195 -16.94 15.72 -3.53
C GLU A 195 -18.02 16.57 -2.83
N ASP A 196 -18.17 16.44 -1.52
CA ASP A 196 -19.07 17.28 -0.72
C ASP A 196 -18.65 18.76 -0.77
N GLU A 197 -17.35 19.05 -0.68
CA GLU A 197 -16.80 20.41 -0.84
C GLU A 197 -17.05 20.97 -2.25
N ARG A 198 -16.93 20.14 -3.30
CA ARG A 198 -17.28 20.54 -4.67
C ARG A 198 -18.77 20.88 -4.78
N ARG A 199 -19.66 20.05 -4.22
CA ARG A 199 -21.11 20.29 -4.23
C ARG A 199 -21.47 21.57 -3.47
N ALA A 200 -20.82 21.81 -2.33
CA ALA A 200 -21.02 23.04 -1.55
C ALA A 200 -20.61 24.28 -2.35
N ARG A 201 -19.48 24.25 -3.06
CA ARG A 201 -19.05 25.34 -3.96
C ARG A 201 -20.05 25.61 -5.07
N ILE A 202 -20.48 24.56 -5.78
CA ILE A 202 -21.51 24.71 -6.85
C ILE A 202 -22.80 25.30 -6.29
N SER A 203 -23.26 24.85 -5.12
CA SER A 203 -24.44 25.39 -4.46
C SER A 203 -24.28 26.86 -4.06
N GLN A 204 -23.08 27.28 -3.66
CA GLN A 204 -22.77 28.67 -3.38
C GLN A 204 -22.79 29.52 -4.66
N ASP A 205 -22.12 29.06 -5.73
CA ASP A 205 -22.09 29.77 -7.02
C ASP A 205 -23.50 29.97 -7.60
N ILE A 206 -24.39 28.99 -7.46
CA ILE A 206 -25.80 29.10 -7.87
C ILE A 206 -26.51 30.21 -7.07
N ARG A 207 -26.35 30.25 -5.75
CA ARG A 207 -26.96 31.29 -4.90
C ARG A 207 -26.42 32.68 -5.24
N ASP A 208 -25.12 32.81 -5.42
CA ASP A 208 -24.48 34.08 -5.76
C ASP A 208 -24.95 34.57 -7.15
N TYR A 209 -25.14 33.66 -8.11
CA TYR A 209 -25.72 33.97 -9.41
C TYR A 209 -27.18 34.46 -9.31
N GLU A 210 -28.01 33.82 -8.48
CA GLU A 210 -29.40 34.23 -8.25
C GLU A 210 -29.48 35.63 -7.64
N ILE A 211 -28.66 35.92 -6.62
CA ILE A 211 -28.56 37.24 -5.98
C ILE A 211 -28.13 38.28 -7.01
N ALA A 212 -27.11 38.00 -7.82
CA ALA A 212 -26.62 38.91 -8.85
C ALA A 212 -27.70 39.18 -9.92
N ARG A 213 -28.45 38.15 -10.32
CA ARG A 213 -29.56 38.26 -11.27
C ARG A 213 -30.68 39.14 -10.71
N GLU A 214 -31.11 38.90 -9.48
CA GLU A 214 -32.16 39.68 -8.82
C GLU A 214 -31.73 41.15 -8.67
N THR A 215 -30.47 41.38 -8.29
CA THR A 215 -29.89 42.73 -8.16
C THR A 215 -29.92 43.47 -9.49
N ARG A 216 -29.48 42.83 -10.59
CA ARG A 216 -29.56 43.42 -11.94
C ARG A 216 -30.99 43.75 -12.34
N TYR A 217 -31.93 42.85 -12.06
CA TYR A 217 -33.34 43.07 -12.34
C TYR A 217 -33.88 44.30 -11.59
N ARG A 218 -33.62 44.43 -10.28
CA ARG A 218 -34.01 45.61 -9.48
C ARG A 218 -33.39 46.91 -10.02
N ILE A 219 -32.11 46.89 -10.40
CA ILE A 219 -31.44 48.03 -11.01
C ILE A 219 -32.13 48.42 -12.33
N SER A 220 -32.42 47.46 -13.21
CA SER A 220 -33.12 47.75 -14.48
C SER A 220 -34.51 48.32 -14.27
N LEU A 221 -35.24 47.84 -13.26
CA LEU A 221 -36.56 48.36 -12.91
C LEU A 221 -36.48 49.81 -12.43
N SER A 222 -35.47 50.12 -11.60
CA SER A 222 -35.21 51.46 -11.09
C SER A 222 -34.78 52.42 -12.20
N LEU A 223 -33.97 51.95 -13.17
CA LEU A 223 -33.55 52.72 -14.34
C LEU A 223 -34.72 53.07 -15.26
N ASN A 224 -35.66 52.14 -15.46
CA ASN A 224 -36.86 52.40 -16.28
C ASN A 224 -37.88 53.32 -15.61
N GLN A 225 -37.77 53.57 -14.30
CA GLN A 225 -38.62 54.48 -13.54
C GLN A 225 -38.01 55.89 -13.39
N LEU A 226 -36.75 56.08 -13.79
CA LEU A 226 -36.17 57.41 -13.87
C LEU A 226 -36.84 58.18 -15.02
N PRO A 227 -37.32 59.42 -14.79
CA PRO A 227 -37.82 60.25 -15.87
C PRO A 227 -36.69 60.40 -16.90
N GLU A 228 -37.01 60.21 -18.19
CA GLU A 228 -36.01 60.29 -19.25
C GLU A 228 -35.16 61.55 -19.05
N PRO A 229 -33.83 61.44 -18.99
CA PRO A 229 -33.00 62.61 -18.80
C PRO A 229 -33.22 63.54 -19.99
N PRO A 230 -33.42 64.85 -19.78
CA PRO A 230 -33.61 65.83 -20.86
C PRO A 230 -32.45 65.85 -21.86
N ILE A 231 -31.33 65.22 -21.51
CA ILE A 231 -30.13 65.03 -22.34
C ILE A 231 -30.37 64.02 -23.48
N VAL A 232 -31.21 62.99 -23.32
CA VAL A 232 -31.50 62.04 -24.41
C VAL A 232 -32.43 62.69 -25.44
N ALA A 233 -33.43 63.45 -24.99
CA ALA A 233 -34.23 64.32 -25.86
C ALA A 233 -33.34 65.38 -26.57
N ALA A 234 -32.40 66.00 -25.85
CA ALA A 234 -31.47 66.98 -26.43
C ALA A 234 -30.45 66.35 -27.41
N LEU A 235 -29.99 65.12 -27.16
CA LEU A 235 -29.06 64.42 -28.07
C LEU A 235 -29.75 63.94 -29.35
N GLN A 236 -31.05 63.63 -29.28
CA GLN A 236 -31.84 63.33 -30.46
C GLN A 236 -31.98 64.57 -31.36
N ASP A 237 -32.15 65.76 -30.76
CA ASP A 237 -32.09 67.05 -31.47
C ASP A 237 -30.68 67.36 -32.01
N ILE A 238 -29.62 67.11 -31.23
CA ILE A 238 -28.23 67.38 -31.66
C ILE A 238 -27.80 66.41 -32.78
N SER A 239 -28.24 65.16 -32.77
CA SER A 239 -27.93 64.21 -33.84
C SER A 239 -28.49 64.65 -35.20
N SER A 240 -29.67 65.29 -35.21
CA SER A 240 -30.24 65.89 -36.42
C SER A 240 -29.39 67.06 -36.95
N LEU A 241 -28.75 67.81 -36.04
CA LEU A 241 -27.92 68.97 -36.30
C LEU A 241 -26.53 68.62 -36.89
N PHE A 242 -26.00 67.43 -36.62
CA PHE A 242 -24.74 66.95 -37.21
C PHE A 242 -24.93 66.04 -38.44
N VAL A 243 -26.06 65.32 -38.52
CA VAL A 243 -26.34 64.43 -39.66
C VAL A 243 -26.64 65.24 -40.93
N LEU A 244 -27.35 66.37 -40.82
CA LEU A 244 -27.67 67.26 -41.95
C LEU A 244 -26.42 67.87 -42.63
N PRO A 245 -25.47 68.50 -41.92
CA PRO A 245 -24.26 69.03 -42.56
C PRO A 245 -23.34 67.90 -43.07
N PHE A 246 -23.30 66.74 -42.39
CA PHE A 246 -22.50 65.61 -42.88
C PHE A 246 -23.08 65.01 -44.17
N LEU A 247 -24.41 64.85 -44.26
CA LEU A 247 -25.12 64.47 -45.48
C LEU A 247 -24.97 65.52 -46.58
N PHE A 248 -25.04 66.82 -46.24
CA PHE A 248 -24.86 67.90 -47.20
C PHE A 248 -23.45 67.90 -47.79
N ILE A 249 -22.42 67.74 -46.95
CA ILE A 249 -21.01 67.63 -47.38
C ILE A 249 -20.81 66.37 -48.24
N THR A 250 -21.37 65.23 -47.87
CA THR A 250 -21.23 63.99 -48.67
C THR A 250 -21.98 64.07 -50.00
N ILE A 251 -23.20 64.60 -50.04
CA ILE A 251 -23.96 64.80 -51.28
C ILE A 251 -23.22 65.80 -52.18
N HIS A 252 -22.72 66.90 -51.64
CA HIS A 252 -21.99 67.90 -52.41
C HIS A 252 -20.66 67.34 -52.95
N PHE A 253 -19.94 66.55 -52.15
CA PHE A 253 -18.72 65.87 -52.57
C PHE A 253 -18.98 64.88 -53.71
N ILE A 254 -20.03 64.04 -53.59
CA ILE A 254 -20.45 63.11 -54.64
C ILE A 254 -20.85 63.88 -55.92
N TYR A 255 -21.66 64.93 -55.80
CA TYR A 255 -22.12 65.71 -56.96
C TYR A 255 -20.94 66.39 -57.68
N SER A 256 -19.99 66.97 -56.94
CA SER A 256 -18.79 67.60 -57.52
C SER A 256 -17.83 66.59 -58.16
N PHE A 257 -17.75 65.36 -57.64
CA PHE A 257 -16.88 64.32 -58.19
C PHE A 257 -17.47 63.68 -59.46
N PHE A 258 -18.79 63.49 -59.52
CA PHE A 258 -19.46 62.84 -60.65
C PHE A 258 -19.95 63.81 -61.74
N SER A 259 -20.19 65.09 -61.43
CA SER A 259 -20.59 66.11 -62.42
C SER A 259 -19.43 66.56 -63.33
N ALA A 260 -18.17 66.37 -62.93
CA ALA A 260 -17.01 66.73 -63.76
C ALA A 260 -16.78 65.77 -64.94
N GLY A 261 -17.53 64.66 -65.02
CA GLY A 261 -17.43 63.67 -66.10
C GLY A 261 -18.55 63.71 -67.14
N ALA A 262 -19.46 64.69 -67.09
CA ALA A 262 -20.62 64.78 -67.97
C ALA A 262 -20.52 65.88 -69.05
N SER A 263 -19.31 66.27 -69.46
CA SER A 263 -19.12 67.01 -70.72
C SER A 263 -18.87 66.02 -71.85
N GLU A 264 -19.76 66.02 -72.83
CA GLU A 264 -19.78 65.16 -74.02
C GLU A 264 -18.40 65.00 -74.68
N PRO A 265 -18.02 63.78 -75.11
CA PRO A 265 -16.85 63.58 -75.94
C PRO A 265 -17.18 63.95 -77.39
N GLY A 266 -16.62 65.07 -77.85
CA GLY A 266 -16.28 65.24 -79.27
C GLY A 266 -17.24 66.07 -80.11
N GLN A 267 -17.07 67.38 -80.05
CA GLN A 267 -17.25 68.22 -81.24
C GLN A 267 -16.04 69.15 -81.36
N ALA A 268 -15.30 69.00 -82.46
CA ALA A 268 -14.05 69.72 -82.71
C ALA A 268 -14.33 71.23 -82.84
N PRO A 269 -13.60 72.11 -82.13
CA PRO A 269 -13.76 73.55 -82.29
C PRO A 269 -13.08 74.03 -83.58
N GLU A 270 -13.82 74.82 -84.34
CA GLU A 270 -13.33 75.56 -85.50
C GLU A 270 -12.20 76.55 -85.13
N PRO A 271 -11.27 76.84 -86.06
CA PRO A 271 -10.15 77.73 -85.80
C PRO A 271 -10.62 79.19 -85.79
N GLY A 272 -10.74 79.78 -84.59
CA GLY A 272 -11.00 81.22 -84.47
C GLY A 272 -11.63 81.73 -83.16
N ALA A 273 -11.99 80.88 -82.20
CA ALA A 273 -12.60 81.33 -80.96
C ALA A 273 -11.56 81.72 -79.89
N VAL A 274 -11.66 82.97 -79.46
CA VAL A 274 -10.87 83.61 -78.40
C VAL A 274 -11.09 82.90 -77.06
N HIS A 275 -9.99 82.70 -76.31
CA HIS A 275 -9.96 82.11 -74.97
C HIS A 275 -10.89 82.86 -73.98
N GLU A 276 -11.83 82.13 -73.35
CA GLU A 276 -12.45 82.50 -72.07
C GLU A 276 -12.09 81.51 -70.94
N PRO A 277 -11.98 81.97 -69.67
CA PRO A 277 -11.36 81.22 -68.59
C PRO A 277 -12.41 80.45 -67.75
N GLY A 278 -12.67 79.19 -68.11
CA GLY A 278 -13.70 78.36 -67.45
C GLY A 278 -13.23 77.25 -66.51
N SER A 279 -11.92 77.04 -66.33
CA SER A 279 -11.37 75.88 -65.58
C SER A 279 -10.56 76.23 -64.33
N SER A 280 -10.51 77.51 -63.93
CA SER A 280 -9.61 77.96 -62.86
C SER A 280 -10.22 77.92 -61.45
N TRP A 281 -11.54 78.05 -61.29
CA TRP A 281 -12.13 78.27 -59.96
C TRP A 281 -11.97 77.08 -59.01
N LEU A 282 -12.11 75.85 -59.51
CA LEU A 282 -11.99 74.63 -58.71
C LEU A 282 -10.53 74.40 -58.30
N LYS A 283 -9.59 74.75 -59.20
CA LYS A 283 -8.15 74.73 -58.92
C LYS A 283 -7.76 75.79 -57.89
N TYR A 284 -8.34 77.00 -57.97
CA TYR A 284 -8.20 78.03 -56.94
C TYR A 284 -8.84 77.64 -55.60
N LEU A 285 -9.92 76.86 -55.61
CA LEU A 285 -10.55 76.33 -54.39
C LEU A 285 -9.76 75.18 -53.78
N LEU A 286 -9.12 74.32 -54.56
CA LEU A 286 -8.25 73.24 -54.08
C LEU A 286 -6.86 73.75 -53.65
N ASP A 287 -6.34 74.78 -54.31
CA ASP A 287 -5.10 75.48 -53.94
C ASP A 287 -5.33 76.63 -52.94
N SER A 288 -6.58 76.83 -52.49
CA SER A 288 -6.89 77.82 -51.46
C SER A 288 -6.20 77.43 -50.15
N PRO A 289 -5.51 78.37 -49.48
CA PRO A 289 -4.86 78.07 -48.21
C PRO A 289 -5.85 77.55 -47.15
N VAL A 290 -7.14 77.86 -47.26
CA VAL A 290 -8.17 77.37 -46.33
C VAL A 290 -8.45 75.88 -46.52
N THR A 291 -8.58 75.39 -47.75
CA THR A 291 -8.81 73.96 -48.04
C THR A 291 -7.57 73.13 -47.76
N ILE A 292 -6.36 73.65 -48.02
CA ILE A 292 -5.11 73.00 -47.63
C ILE A 292 -5.03 72.86 -46.10
N VAL A 293 -5.41 73.90 -45.34
CA VAL A 293 -5.45 73.83 -43.87
C VAL A 293 -6.49 72.83 -43.38
N ILE A 294 -7.70 72.80 -43.96
CA ILE A 294 -8.74 71.83 -43.59
C ILE A 294 -8.30 70.39 -43.90
N ALA A 295 -7.68 70.16 -45.06
CA ALA A 295 -7.14 68.86 -45.44
C ALA A 295 -6.01 68.41 -44.49
N ASP A 296 -5.13 69.32 -44.07
CA ASP A 296 -4.08 69.05 -43.08
C ASP A 296 -4.67 68.73 -41.69
N TYR A 297 -5.73 69.43 -41.25
CA TYR A 297 -6.44 69.12 -40.01
C TYR A 297 -7.14 67.77 -40.06
N LEU A 298 -7.84 67.42 -41.15
CA LEU A 298 -8.49 66.13 -41.31
C LEU A 298 -7.47 64.99 -41.37
N SER A 299 -6.36 65.20 -42.08
CA SER A 299 -5.20 64.30 -42.09
C SER A 299 -4.68 64.04 -40.67
N LYS A 300 -4.48 65.11 -39.88
CA LYS A 300 -4.05 65.00 -38.48
C LYS A 300 -5.06 64.26 -37.62
N ILE A 301 -6.36 64.55 -37.73
CA ILE A 301 -7.41 63.85 -36.98
C ILE A 301 -7.42 62.35 -37.31
N PHE A 302 -7.32 61.99 -38.60
CA PHE A 302 -7.22 60.59 -39.01
C PHE A 302 -5.95 59.93 -38.49
N TRP A 303 -4.82 60.63 -38.50
CA TRP A 303 -3.55 60.13 -37.99
C TRP A 303 -3.61 59.88 -36.48
N TRP A 304 -4.14 60.84 -35.71
CA TRP A 304 -4.37 60.68 -34.26
C TRP A 304 -5.39 59.59 -33.93
N GLY A 305 -6.44 59.44 -34.75
CA GLY A 305 -7.40 58.35 -34.62
C GLY A 305 -6.76 56.97 -34.80
N ARG A 306 -5.86 56.82 -35.79
CA ARG A 306 -5.09 55.58 -36.00
C ARG A 306 -4.13 55.29 -34.85
N ILE A 307 -3.47 56.33 -34.32
CA ILE A 307 -2.59 56.19 -33.15
C ILE A 307 -3.38 55.75 -31.93
N PHE A 308 -4.53 56.38 -31.67
CA PHE A 308 -5.40 56.02 -30.54
C PHE A 308 -5.86 54.56 -30.64
N PHE A 309 -6.29 54.13 -31.83
CA PHE A 309 -6.71 52.75 -32.06
C PHE A 309 -5.54 51.76 -31.87
N PHE A 310 -4.34 52.11 -32.35
CA PHE A 310 -3.15 51.29 -32.16
C PHE A 310 -2.73 51.18 -30.69
N VAL A 311 -2.76 52.29 -29.94
CA VAL A 311 -2.45 52.29 -28.49
C VAL A 311 -3.48 51.47 -27.72
N ALA A 312 -4.78 51.63 -28.02
CA ALA A 312 -5.84 50.83 -27.39
C ALA A 312 -5.66 49.33 -27.65
N TRP A 313 -5.33 48.96 -28.90
CA TRP A 313 -5.07 47.56 -29.27
C TRP A 313 -3.80 47.02 -28.57
N PHE A 314 -2.74 47.80 -28.48
CA PHE A 314 -1.51 47.42 -27.80
C PHE A 314 -1.72 47.22 -26.29
N LEU A 315 -2.47 48.11 -25.63
CA LEU A 315 -2.81 47.97 -24.21
C LEU A 315 -3.66 46.71 -23.95
N LEU A 316 -4.60 46.40 -24.85
CA LEU A 316 -5.40 45.18 -24.76
C LEU A 316 -4.52 43.92 -24.91
N ALA A 317 -3.57 43.91 -25.85
CA ALA A 317 -2.64 42.81 -26.03
C ALA A 317 -1.75 42.60 -24.79
N LEU A 318 -1.25 43.69 -24.20
CA LEU A 318 -0.49 43.67 -22.95
C LEU A 318 -1.30 43.08 -21.78
N ALA A 319 -2.56 43.49 -21.63
CA ALA A 319 -3.44 42.98 -20.58
C ALA A 319 -3.66 41.46 -20.70
N ILE A 320 -3.85 40.96 -21.94
CA ILE A 320 -4.00 39.53 -22.21
C ILE A 320 -2.70 38.77 -21.89
N SER A 321 -1.54 39.30 -22.29
CA SER A 321 -0.24 38.70 -21.99
C SER A 321 0.04 38.61 -20.48
N LEU A 322 -0.30 39.65 -19.72
CA LEU A 322 -0.15 39.66 -18.26
C LEU A 322 -1.07 38.63 -17.58
N MET A 323 -2.33 38.52 -18.01
CA MET A 323 -3.24 37.50 -17.50
C MET A 323 -2.73 36.08 -17.80
N LYS A 324 -2.17 35.85 -18.99
CA LYS A 324 -1.60 34.54 -19.35
C LYS A 324 -0.38 34.18 -18.49
N ALA A 325 0.49 35.15 -18.19
CA ALA A 325 1.64 34.92 -17.32
C ALA A 325 1.23 34.56 -15.89
N ALA A 326 0.24 35.26 -15.32
CA ALA A 326 -0.28 34.97 -13.99
C ALA A 326 -0.89 33.56 -13.89
N VAL A 327 -1.63 33.13 -14.91
CA VAL A 327 -2.22 31.78 -14.96
C VAL A 327 -1.14 30.69 -15.02
N GLU A 328 -0.04 30.91 -15.75
CA GLU A 328 1.05 29.92 -15.83
C GLU A 328 1.85 29.85 -14.52
N GLU A 329 2.03 30.97 -13.82
CA GLU A 329 2.67 31.03 -12.50
C GLU A 329 1.86 30.27 -11.43
N ASP A 330 0.54 30.47 -11.38
CA ASP A 330 -0.35 29.72 -10.49
C ASP A 330 -0.31 28.22 -10.79
N ARG A 331 -0.24 27.85 -12.09
CA ARG A 331 -0.15 26.46 -12.51
C ARG A 331 1.14 25.78 -12.06
N GLU A 332 2.28 26.47 -12.15
CA GLU A 332 3.56 25.96 -11.66
C GLU A 332 3.59 25.88 -10.12
N MET A 333 2.99 26.84 -9.41
CA MET A 333 2.86 26.77 -7.96
C MET A 333 2.07 25.53 -7.51
N VAL A 334 0.95 25.22 -8.20
CA VAL A 334 0.15 24.02 -7.92
C VAL A 334 0.92 22.73 -8.20
N LYS A 335 1.65 22.64 -9.32
CA LYS A 335 2.50 21.48 -9.62
C LYS A 335 3.57 21.25 -8.56
N ASN A 336 4.22 22.32 -8.08
CA ASN A 336 5.25 22.22 -7.04
C ASN A 336 4.67 21.80 -5.68
N ARG A 337 3.46 22.25 -5.32
CA ARG A 337 2.76 21.75 -4.11
C ARG A 337 2.41 20.27 -4.19
N ILE A 338 2.02 19.78 -5.38
CA ILE A 338 1.73 18.35 -5.60
C ILE A 338 3.01 17.50 -5.53
N ARG A 339 4.15 18.01 -6.00
CA ARG A 339 5.42 17.27 -5.98
C ARG A 339 6.02 17.12 -4.57
N ASN A 340 5.75 18.08 -3.69
CA ASN A 340 6.35 18.14 -2.34
C ASN A 340 5.45 17.57 -1.22
N ALA A 341 4.25 17.08 -1.57
CA ALA A 341 3.31 16.40 -0.66
C ALA A 341 3.27 14.91 -1.00
#